data_AF-A0A9X6SSN6-F1
#
_entry.id   AF-A0A9X6SSN6-F1
#
_cell.length_a   1.000
_cell.length_b   1.000
_cell.length_c   1.000
_cell.angle_alpha   90.00
_cell.angle_beta   90.00
_cell.angle_gamma   90.00
#
_symmetry.space_group_name_H-M   'P 1'
#
loop_
_entity.id
_entity.type
_entity.pdbx_description
1 polymer ?
#
loop_
_entity_poly.entity_id
_entity_poly.type
_entity_poly.pdbx_seq_one_letter_code
_entity_poly.pdbx_strand_id
1 'polypeptide(L)'
;MFKKLVAGALTAGFLLGGAGSAFAYVDADTIDCSKTVPDAFQMKAPSLGSIGSTVTKCGKTFYLKDKFANGDAFGTWTAIYKR
;
A
#
# COMPACT_ATOMS: atom_id res chain seq x y z
N MET A 1 15.87 -6.80 -31.47
CA MET A 1 16.02 -8.20 -31.04
C MET A 1 15.95 -8.27 -29.52
N PHE A 2 15.22 -9.27 -29.01
CA PHE A 2 15.04 -9.72 -27.63
C PHE A 2 14.45 -8.76 -26.58
N LYS A 3 13.11 -8.73 -26.54
CA LYS A 3 12.31 -8.49 -25.32
C LYS A 3 12.60 -9.63 -24.34
N LYS A 4 13.24 -9.34 -23.20
CA LYS A 4 13.32 -10.28 -22.08
C LYS A 4 12.16 -10.00 -21.13
N LEU A 5 11.16 -10.88 -21.16
CA LEU A 5 10.26 -11.08 -20.02
C LEU A 5 11.12 -11.47 -18.81
N VAL A 6 10.94 -10.77 -17.70
CA VAL A 6 11.19 -11.35 -16.38
C VAL A 6 9.86 -11.32 -15.64
N ALA A 7 9.18 -12.46 -15.71
CA ALA A 7 8.24 -12.85 -14.68
C ALA A 7 9.07 -13.07 -13.40
N GLY A 8 8.78 -12.30 -12.36
CA GLY A 8 9.49 -12.36 -11.09
C GLY A 8 8.51 -12.20 -9.94
N ALA A 9 8.07 -13.33 -9.41
CA ALA A 9 7.51 -13.54 -8.08
C ALA A 9 6.26 -12.73 -7.68
N LEU A 10 5.09 -13.33 -7.94
CA LEU A 10 3.98 -13.30 -6.98
C LEU A 10 4.45 -13.99 -5.69
N THR A 11 5.01 -13.26 -4.75
CA THR A 11 5.19 -13.73 -3.37
C THR A 11 4.07 -13.16 -2.51
N ALA A 12 2.89 -13.79 -2.63
CA ALA A 12 2.00 -13.92 -1.49
C ALA A 12 2.73 -14.81 -0.47
N GLY A 13 3.20 -14.21 0.62
CA GLY A 13 3.92 -14.96 1.64
C GLY A 13 4.81 -14.04 2.46
N PHE A 14 4.25 -13.58 3.57
CA PHE A 14 4.94 -13.21 4.80
C PHE A 14 6.37 -13.77 4.84
N LEU A 15 7.39 -12.92 4.98
CA LEU A 15 8.64 -13.18 5.69
C LEU A 15 9.52 -11.92 5.63
N LEU A 16 9.67 -11.27 6.79
CA LEU A 16 10.90 -10.65 7.29
C LEU A 16 11.97 -10.24 6.26
N GLY A 17 12.11 -8.94 6.01
CA GLY A 17 13.39 -8.37 5.54
C GLY A 17 13.29 -7.15 4.63
N GLY A 18 13.59 -5.97 5.17
CA GLY A 18 14.34 -4.96 4.42
C GLY A 18 13.58 -3.88 3.65
N ALA A 19 12.79 -3.06 4.35
CA ALA A 19 12.70 -1.62 4.07
C ALA A 19 12.30 -0.92 5.37
N GLY A 20 13.08 0.10 5.77
CA GLY A 20 13.05 0.69 7.10
C GLY A 20 11.66 1.11 7.58
N SER A 21 11.31 0.59 8.75
CA SER A 21 10.32 0.99 9.74
C SER A 21 9.51 2.28 9.48
N ALA A 22 8.19 2.14 9.35
CA ALA A 22 7.24 3.18 9.72
C ALA A 22 5.88 2.56 10.14
N PHE A 23 5.89 1.75 11.21
CA PHE A 23 4.72 1.10 11.84
C PHE A 23 3.95 0.15 10.90
N ALA A 24 3.76 -1.11 11.30
CA ALA A 24 3.21 -2.16 10.45
C ALA A 24 1.72 -1.94 10.12
N TYR A 25 1.42 -0.99 9.24
CA TYR A 25 0.09 -0.83 8.65
C TYR A 25 -0.13 -1.98 7.66
N VAL A 26 -1.29 -2.62 7.77
CA VAL A 26 -1.73 -3.62 6.79
C VAL A 26 -1.87 -3.00 5.41
N ASP A 27 -1.55 -3.74 4.36
CA ASP A 27 -1.78 -3.30 2.98
C ASP A 27 -3.27 -3.35 2.64
N ALA A 28 -3.78 -2.29 1.99
CA ALA A 28 -5.18 -2.16 1.59
C ALA A 28 -5.70 -3.36 0.79
N ASP A 29 -4.85 -4.00 -0.01
CA ASP A 29 -5.18 -5.15 -0.86
C ASP A 29 -5.31 -6.46 -0.07
N THR A 30 -4.78 -6.51 1.16
CA THR A 30 -4.83 -7.70 2.03
C THR A 30 -5.98 -7.68 3.03
N ILE A 31 -6.76 -6.59 3.07
CA ILE A 31 -7.87 -6.45 3.99
C ILE A 31 -9.04 -7.32 3.54
N ASP A 32 -9.39 -8.32 4.35
CA ASP A 32 -10.63 -9.09 4.21
C ASP A 32 -11.79 -8.36 4.91
N CYS A 33 -12.74 -7.87 4.11
CA CYS A 33 -13.92 -7.17 4.60
C CYS A 33 -14.91 -8.07 5.37
N SER A 34 -14.75 -9.39 5.31
CA SER A 34 -15.55 -10.37 6.07
C SER A 34 -15.04 -10.55 7.50
N LYS A 35 -13.89 -9.96 7.82
CA LYS A 35 -13.24 -9.99 9.14
C LYS A 35 -13.23 -8.60 9.77
N THR A 36 -12.59 -8.49 10.92
CA THR A 36 -12.36 -7.21 11.58
C THR A 36 -11.52 -6.30 10.68
N VAL A 37 -12.12 -5.22 10.20
CA VAL A 37 -11.45 -4.21 9.39
C VAL A 37 -10.50 -3.40 10.29
N PRO A 38 -9.22 -3.26 9.93
CA PRO A 38 -8.24 -2.51 10.71
C PRO A 38 -8.57 -1.01 10.72
N ASP A 39 -8.20 -0.33 11.80
CA ASP A 39 -8.42 1.12 11.96
C ASP A 39 -7.51 1.98 11.07
N ALA A 40 -6.40 1.40 10.60
CA ALA A 40 -5.47 2.05 9.70
C ALA A 40 -4.81 1.06 8.75
N PHE A 41 -4.49 1.53 7.55
CA PHE A 41 -3.85 0.73 6.52
C PHE A 41 -3.01 1.61 5.59
N GLN A 42 -2.12 0.97 4.85
CA GLN A 42 -1.32 1.62 3.82
C GLN A 42 -1.82 1.27 2.42
N MET A 43 -1.66 2.20 1.48
CA MET A 43 -2.01 2.02 0.09
C MET A 43 -0.93 2.62 -0.80
N LYS A 44 -0.46 1.85 -1.78
CA LYS A 44 0.48 2.35 -2.79
C LYS A 44 -0.26 3.16 -3.85
N ALA A 45 0.37 4.22 -4.31
CA ALA A 45 -0.15 5.08 -5.37
C ALA A 45 0.97 5.32 -6.40
N PRO A 46 0.63 5.38 -7.70
CA PRO A 46 1.63 5.61 -8.75
C PRO A 46 2.19 7.04 -8.72
N SER A 47 1.48 7.99 -8.12
CA SER A 47 1.92 9.38 -7.99
C SER A 47 1.22 10.07 -6.82
N LEU A 48 1.80 11.18 -6.35
CA LEU A 48 1.22 12.04 -5.32
C LEU A 48 -0.21 12.51 -5.67
N GLY A 49 -0.46 12.83 -6.94
CA GLY A 49 -1.78 13.28 -7.41
C GLY A 49 -2.86 12.21 -7.40
N SER A 50 -2.48 10.94 -7.28
CA SER A 50 -3.42 9.81 -7.18
C SER A 50 -3.83 9.52 -5.74
N ILE A 51 -3.24 10.21 -4.76
CA ILE A 51 -3.56 10.05 -3.34
C ILE A 51 -4.71 11.00 -2.97
N GLY A 52 -5.90 10.44 -2.78
CA GLY A 52 -7.05 11.16 -2.26
C GLY A 52 -6.92 11.49 -0.77
N SER A 53 -7.66 12.50 -0.31
CA SER A 53 -7.77 12.82 1.13
C SER A 53 -8.59 11.78 1.90
N THR A 54 -9.42 11.00 1.21
CA THR A 54 -10.33 10.01 1.78
C THR A 54 -10.42 8.78 0.90
N VAL A 55 -10.61 7.62 1.51
CA VAL A 55 -10.87 6.36 0.81
C VAL A 55 -11.93 5.56 1.56
N THR A 56 -12.79 4.87 0.82
CA THR A 56 -13.77 3.94 1.41
C THR A 56 -13.31 2.51 1.17
N LYS A 57 -13.12 1.75 2.25
CA LYS A 57 -12.76 0.32 2.20
C LYS A 57 -13.67 -0.45 3.15
N CYS A 58 -14.24 -1.56 2.68
CA CYS A 58 -15.16 -2.39 3.45
C CYS A 58 -16.35 -1.60 4.06
N GLY A 59 -16.88 -0.60 3.33
CA GLY A 59 -17.97 0.25 3.81
C GLY A 59 -17.60 1.24 4.93
N LYS A 60 -16.31 1.39 5.25
CA LYS A 60 -15.78 2.38 6.21
C LYS A 60 -14.99 3.45 5.47
N THR A 61 -15.15 4.70 5.89
CA THR A 61 -14.36 5.83 5.37
C THR A 61 -13.12 6.03 6.22
N PHE A 62 -11.99 6.19 5.55
CA PHE A 62 -10.69 6.47 6.15
C PHE A 62 -10.13 7.75 5.56
N TYR A 63 -9.40 8.48 6.40
CA TYR A 63 -8.80 9.77 6.06
C TYR A 63 -7.30 9.60 5.90
N LEU A 64 -6.74 10.31 4.92
CA LEU A 64 -5.31 10.34 4.70
C LEU A 64 -4.64 10.94 5.94
N LYS A 65 -3.80 10.15 6.59
CA LYS A 65 -3.04 10.57 7.77
C LYS A 65 -1.63 11.01 7.41
N ASP A 66 -1.00 10.28 6.50
CA ASP A 66 0.36 10.56 6.06
C ASP A 66 0.59 10.05 4.64
N LYS A 67 1.63 10.57 3.98
CA LYS A 67 2.08 10.09 2.67
C LYS A 67 3.57 10.37 2.46
N PHE A 68 4.26 9.43 1.84
CA PHE A 68 5.68 9.55 1.56
C PHE A 68 6.03 8.94 0.21
N ALA A 69 7.06 9.49 -0.44
CA ALA A 69 7.60 8.94 -1.67
C ALA A 69 8.35 7.64 -1.34
N ASN A 70 8.09 6.60 -2.13
CA ASN A 70 8.90 5.40 -2.10
C ASN A 70 10.21 5.71 -2.83
N GLY A 71 11.34 5.32 -2.26
CA GLY A 71 12.67 5.50 -2.87
C GLY A 71 12.93 4.60 -4.09
N ASP A 72 11.89 4.27 -4.85
CA ASP A 72 11.99 3.44 -6.05
C ASP A 72 12.23 4.29 -7.31
N ALA A 73 12.73 3.64 -8.36
CA ALA A 73 13.00 4.28 -9.65
C ALA A 73 11.72 4.71 -10.40
N PHE A 74 10.54 4.36 -9.89
CA PHE A 74 9.24 4.62 -10.52
C PHE A 74 8.54 5.84 -9.92
N GLY A 75 9.10 6.43 -8.84
CA GLY A 75 8.53 7.59 -8.17
C GLY A 75 7.19 7.30 -7.50
N THR A 76 6.96 6.06 -7.07
CA THR A 76 5.68 5.70 -6.43
C THR A 76 5.57 6.31 -5.04
N TRP A 77 4.37 6.33 -4.50
CA TRP A 77 4.07 6.87 -3.18
C TRP A 77 3.34 5.84 -2.33
N THR A 78 3.49 5.96 -1.02
CA THR A 78 2.69 5.22 -0.05
C THR A 78 1.87 6.21 0.75
N ALA A 79 0.57 5.94 0.86
CA ALA A 79 -0.38 6.70 1.66
C ALA A 79 -0.83 5.88 2.86
N ILE A 80 -0.88 6.49 4.03
CA ILE A 80 -1.43 5.89 5.25
C ILE A 80 -2.83 6.47 5.47
N TYR A 81 -3.83 5.61 5.54
CA TYR A 81 -5.21 5.98 5.81
C TYR A 81 -5.63 5.48 7.20
N LYS A 82 -6.33 6.32 7.95
CA LYS A 82 -6.82 6.02 9.31
C LYS A 82 -8.22 6.59 9.52
N ARG A 83 -9.02 5.91 10.34
CA ARG A 83 -10.34 6.39 10.78
C ARG A 83 -10.31 6.95 12.20
#